data_AF-A0A376TG59-F1
#
_entry.id   AF-A0A376TG59-F1
#
_cell.length_a   1.000
_cell.length_b   1.000
_cell.length_c   1.000
_cell.angle_alpha   90.00
_cell.angle_beta   90.00
_cell.angle_gamma   90.00
#
_symmetry.space_group_name_H-M   'P 1'
#
loop_
_entity.id
_entity.type
_entity.pdbx_description
1 polymer ?
#
loop_
_entity_poly.entity_id
_entity_poly.type
_entity_poly.pdbx_seq_one_letter_code
_entity_poly.pdbx_strand_id
1 'polypeptide(L)' 'MTFSVDKVRADFPVLSREVNGLPLAYLDSAASAQKPSQVIDAEAEFYRHGYAAVHRGIHT' A
#
# COMPACT_ATOMS: atom_id res chain seq x y z
N MET A 1 8.93 14.67 -19.04
CA MET A 1 7.98 14.60 -17.90
C MET A 1 8.77 14.78 -16.62
N THR A 2 8.30 15.60 -15.69
CA THR A 2 8.98 15.84 -14.40
C THR A 2 8.42 14.90 -13.34
N PHE A 3 9.29 14.27 -12.56
CA PHE A 3 8.90 13.43 -11.43
C PHE A 3 8.55 14.31 -10.22
N SER A 4 7.32 14.17 -9.70
CA SER A 4 6.85 14.93 -8.53
C SER A 4 6.86 14.04 -7.30
N VAL A 5 7.84 14.26 -6.42
CA VAL A 5 7.98 13.49 -5.17
C VAL A 5 6.80 13.70 -4.22
N ASP A 6 6.21 14.90 -4.18
CA ASP A 6 5.07 15.19 -3.30
C ASP A 6 3.83 14.37 -3.70
N LYS A 7 3.58 14.22 -5.00
CA LYS A 7 2.51 13.35 -5.50
C LYS A 7 2.76 11.88 -5.14
N VAL A 8 4.01 11.43 -5.28
CA VAL A 8 4.37 10.05 -4.91
C VAL A 8 4.21 9.84 -3.41
N ARG A 9 4.66 10.76 -2.55
CA ARG A 9 4.50 10.66 -1.08
C ARG A 9 3.04 10.59 -0.66
N ALA A 10 2.15 11.30 -1.35
CA ALA A 10 0.71 11.29 -1.07
C ALA A 10 0.08 9.89 -1.23
N ASP A 11 0.65 9.03 -2.08
CA ASP A 11 0.17 7.66 -2.25
C ASP A 11 0.56 6.74 -1.09
N PHE A 12 1.52 7.10 -0.23
CA PHE A 12 1.98 6.26 0.89
C PHE A 12 1.44 6.79 2.23
N PRO A 13 0.26 6.32 2.69
CA PRO A 13 -0.43 6.90 3.86
C PRO A 13 0.38 6.81 5.16
N VAL A 14 1.31 5.86 5.28
CA VAL A 14 2.16 5.75 6.47
C VAL A 14 3.15 6.91 6.62
N LEU A 15 3.53 7.58 5.52
CA LEU A 15 4.51 8.66 5.54
C LEU A 15 3.99 9.96 6.16
N SER A 16 2.69 10.05 6.46
CA SER A 16 2.08 11.17 7.19
C SER A 16 1.98 10.93 8.69
N ARG A 17 2.42 9.78 9.22
CA ARG A 17 2.39 9.49 10.66
C ARG A 17 3.53 10.17 11.41
N GLU A 18 3.29 10.36 12.70
CA GLU A 18 4.32 10.67 13.67
C GLU A 18 4.77 9.41 14.42
N VAL A 19 6.05 9.39 14.78
CA VAL A 19 6.66 8.39 15.67
C VAL A 19 7.40 9.16 16.76
N ASN A 20 7.09 8.87 18.03
CA ASN A 20 7.62 9.61 19.18
C ASN A 20 7.35 11.13 19.10
N GLY A 21 6.19 11.53 18.55
CA GLY A 21 5.80 12.94 18.39
C GLY A 21 6.58 13.71 17.31
N LEU A 22 7.29 13.01 16.42
CA LEU A 22 8.03 13.61 15.32
C LEU A 22 7.59 13.01 13.98
N PRO A 23 7.63 13.78 12.86
CA PRO A 23 7.31 13.26 11.53
C PRO A 23 8.19 12.07 11.16
N LEU A 24 7.58 11.03 10.59
CA LEU A 24 8.30 9.83 10.18
C LEU A 24 9.29 10.10 9.02
N ALA A 25 10.58 9.83 9.27
CA ALA A 25 11.61 9.67 8.24
C ALA A 25 11.99 8.18 8.14
N TYR A 26 11.30 7.44 7.27
CA TYR A 26 11.56 6.01 7.07
C TYR A 26 12.74 5.79 6.11
N LEU A 27 13.92 5.49 6.66
CA LEU A 27 15.18 5.30 5.90
C LEU A 27 15.64 3.83 5.83
N ASP A 28 14.71 2.88 6.00
CA ASP A 28 15.00 1.44 6.02
C ASP A 28 14.24 0.66 4.93
N SER A 29 13.96 1.31 3.79
CA SER A 29 13.22 0.70 2.68
C SER A 29 13.92 -0.50 2.04
N ALA A 30 15.23 -0.68 2.27
CA ALA A 30 15.99 -1.84 1.79
C ALA A 30 15.61 -3.13 2.53
N ALA A 31 15.24 -3.05 3.82
CA ALA A 31 14.71 -4.18 4.57
C ALA A 31 13.27 -4.50 4.14
N SER A 32 12.41 -3.47 4.03
CA SER A 32 11.08 -3.58 3.42
C SER A 32 10.54 -2.21 3.05
N ALA A 33 9.92 -2.08 1.87
CA ALA A 33 9.32 -0.82 1.46
C ALA A 33 7.93 -0.61 2.08
N GLN A 34 7.54 0.66 2.24
CA GLN A 34 6.16 1.04 2.54
C GLN A 34 5.26 0.79 1.31
N LYS A 35 3.95 0.68 1.53
CA LYS A 35 3.00 0.29 0.49
C LYS A 35 2.15 1.51 0.11
N PRO A 36 1.96 1.78 -1.19
CA PRO A 36 1.05 2.82 -1.62
C PRO A 36 -0.41 2.35 -1.49
N SER A 37 -1.36 3.27 -1.42
CA SER A 37 -2.79 2.97 -1.30
C SER A 37 -3.28 2.04 -2.41
N GLN A 38 -2.78 2.20 -3.64
CA GLN A 38 -3.14 1.34 -4.78
C GLN A 38 -2.89 -0.15 -4.51
N VAL A 39 -1.81 -0.50 -3.79
CA VAL A 39 -1.50 -1.90 -3.43
C VAL A 39 -2.43 -2.38 -2.33
N ILE A 40 -2.65 -1.55 -1.31
CA ILE A 40 -3.51 -1.84 -0.17
C ILE A 40 -4.96 -2.05 -0.65
N ASP A 41 -5.44 -1.17 -1.52
CA ASP A 41 -6.80 -1.19 -2.03
C ASP A 41 -7.02 -2.39 -2.96
N ALA A 42 -6.04 -2.77 -3.79
CA ALA A 42 -6.16 -3.96 -4.62
C ALA A 42 -6.29 -5.25 -3.79
N GLU A 43 -5.49 -5.39 -2.74
CA GLU A 43 -5.59 -6.53 -1.81
C GLU A 43 -6.94 -6.51 -1.07
N ALA A 44 -7.35 -5.35 -0.56
CA ALA A 44 -8.60 -5.20 0.15
C ALA A 44 -9.82 -5.48 -0.75
N GLU A 45 -9.81 -5.00 -1.99
CA GLU A 45 -10.86 -5.24 -2.99
C GLU A 45 -10.99 -6.73 -3.31
N PHE A 46 -9.87 -7.41 -3.55
CA PHE A 46 -9.86 -8.85 -3.76
C PHE A 46 -10.48 -9.58 -2.56
N TYR A 47 -10.07 -9.27 -1.34
CA TYR A 47 -10.62 -9.96 -0.16
C TYR A 47 -12.10 -9.63 0.12
N ARG A 48 -12.55 -8.41 -0.19
CA ARG A 48 -13.95 -8.01 0.02
C ARG A 48 -14.90 -8.58 -1.03
N HIS A 49 -14.45 -8.67 -2.28
CA HIS A 49 -15.36 -8.87 -3.42
C HIS A 49 -14.97 -10.02 -4.35
N GLY A 50 -13.71 -10.45 -4.35
CA GLY A 50 -13.17 -11.44 -5.30
C GLY A 50 -12.60 -12.71 -4.67
N TYR A 51 -12.66 -12.87 -3.34
CA TYR A 51 -12.02 -13.99 -2.67
C TYR A 51 -12.73 -15.31 -2.99
N ALA A 52 -11.98 -16.21 -3.61
CA ALA A 52 -12.34 -17.61 -3.81
C ALA A 52 -11.07 -18.47 -3.86
N ALA A 53 -11.24 -19.78 -3.70
CA ALA A 53 -10.15 -20.72 -3.98
C ALA A 53 -9.74 -20.61 -5.46
N VAL A 54 -8.43 -20.56 -5.73
CA VAL A 54 -7.89 -20.32 -7.09
C VAL A 54 -7.97 -21.53 -8.01
N HIS A 55 -8.08 -22.74 -7.44
CA HIS A 55 -8.32 -23.95 -8.21
C HIS A 55 -9.79 -23.99 -8.62
N ARG A 56 -10.06 -24.62 -9.78
CA ARG A 56 -11.41 -24.77 -10.37
C ARG A 56 -12.37 -25.52 -9.43
N GLY A 57 -12.80 -24.87 -8.37
CA GLY A 57 -14.03 -25.17 -7.68
C GLY A 57 -15.16 -24.96 -8.66
N ILE A 58 -16.22 -25.75 -8.53
CA ILE A 58 -17.42 -25.53 -9.31
C ILE A 58 -18.14 -24.40 -8.58
N HIS A 59 -18.12 -23.20 -9.15
CA HIS A 59 -18.85 -22.03 -8.66
C HIS A 59 -19.90 -21.69 -9.74
N THR A 60 -21.11 -21.33 -9.31
CA THR A 60 -22.28 -21.09 -10.18
C THR A 60 -22.14 -19.85 -11.05
#